data_AF-A0A9P5T296-F1
#
_entry.id   AF-A0A9P5T296-F1
#
_cell.length_a   1.000
_cell.length_b   1.000
_cell.length_c   1.000
_cell.angle_alpha   90.00
_cell.angle_beta   90.00
_cell.angle_gamma   90.00
#
_symmetry.space_group_name_H-M   'P 1'
#
loop_
_entity.id
_entity.type
_entity.pdbx_description
1 polymer ?
#
loop_
_entity_poly.entity_id
_entity_poly.type
_entity_poly.pdbx_seq_one_letter_code
_entity_poly.pdbx_strand_id
1 'polypeptide(L)'
;MEYRLKRFYRLWCLKESMIKALDVQSGFDLKTIEFTIQDEEETEEPILSTVIEVHEPQPELLSQEGWSFEEALLDSAHCYAIAAQSVMEKTILDGSAIRRFDWKELLKDAVPYPVVQS
;
A
#
# COMPACT_ATOMS: atom_id res chain seq x y z
N MET A 1 -1.68 22.78 -10.47
CA MET A 1 -1.48 22.70 -9.00
C MET A 1 -1.96 21.35 -8.49
N GLU A 2 -3.12 20.88 -8.94
CA GLU A 2 -3.74 19.59 -8.59
C GLU A 2 -2.84 18.36 -8.85
N TYR A 3 -2.23 18.25 -10.03
CA TYR A 3 -1.33 17.12 -10.37
C TYR A 3 -0.19 16.91 -9.36
N ARG A 4 0.45 17.99 -8.88
CA ARG A 4 1.55 17.89 -7.91
C ARG A 4 1.07 17.38 -6.55
N LEU A 5 -0.15 17.75 -6.16
CA LEU A 5 -0.75 17.30 -4.91
C LEU A 5 -1.16 15.82 -4.99
N LYS A 6 -1.71 15.39 -6.13
CA LYS A 6 -2.03 13.98 -6.35
C LYS A 6 -0.77 13.10 -6.34
N ARG A 7 0.28 13.52 -7.04
CA ARG A 7 1.60 12.84 -7.00
C ARG A 7 2.19 12.79 -5.59
N PHE A 8 2.01 13.83 -4.79
CA PHE A 8 2.40 13.83 -3.38
C PHE A 8 1.65 12.76 -2.59
N TYR A 9 0.32 12.66 -2.71
CA TYR A 9 -0.46 11.64 -2.01
C TYR A 9 -0.14 10.22 -2.46
N ARG A 10 0.09 10.02 -3.76
CA ARG A 10 0.54 8.74 -4.31
C ARG A 10 1.86 8.28 -3.68
N LEU A 11 2.87 9.15 -3.69
CA LEU A 11 4.17 8.88 -3.03
C LEU A 11 4.03 8.71 -1.52
N TRP A 12 3.13 9.45 -0.88
CA TRP A 12 2.84 9.31 0.54
C TRP A 12 2.25 7.93 0.86
N CYS A 13 1.26 7.48 0.08
CA CYS A 13 0.68 6.14 0.23
C CYS A 13 1.72 5.03 0.08
N LEU A 14 2.62 5.11 -0.90
CA LEU A 14 3.71 4.16 -1.10
C LEU A 14 4.68 4.09 0.08
N LYS A 15 5.09 5.26 0.61
CA LYS A 15 5.96 5.33 1.80
C LYS A 15 5.26 4.73 3.03
N GLU A 16 4.01 5.12 3.27
CA GLU A 16 3.23 4.65 4.41
C GLU A 16 2.92 3.15 4.35
N SER A 17 2.67 2.58 3.16
CA SER A 17 2.40 1.14 3.01
C SER A 17 3.63 0.32 3.40
N MET A 18 4.83 0.76 2.99
CA MET A 18 6.10 0.13 3.37
C MET A 18 6.36 0.22 4.88
N ILE A 19 6.20 1.40 5.48
CA ILE A 19 6.42 1.61 6.92
C ILE A 19 5.50 0.72 7.76
N LYS A 20 4.23 0.59 7.35
CA LYS A 20 3.27 -0.32 8.00
C LYS A 20 3.67 -1.78 7.84
N ALA A 21 4.16 -2.18 6.67
CA ALA A 21 4.64 -3.54 6.44
C ALA A 21 5.89 -3.87 7.26
N LEU A 22 6.74 -2.88 7.53
CA LEU A 22 7.94 -3.01 8.36
C LEU A 22 7.64 -3.04 9.87
N ASP A 23 6.44 -2.65 10.30
CA ASP A 23 6.05 -2.48 11.71
C ASP A 23 7.02 -1.59 12.51
N VAL A 24 7.60 -0.58 11.85
CA VAL A 24 8.58 0.34 12.47
C VAL A 24 7.84 1.47 13.17
N GLN A 25 8.15 1.69 14.45
CA GLN A 25 7.60 2.80 15.24
C GLN A 25 8.18 4.14 14.80
N SER A 26 7.39 5.21 14.98
CA SER A 26 7.70 6.60 14.62
C SER A 26 9.17 6.98 14.82
N GLY A 27 9.88 7.27 13.73
CA GLY A 27 11.33 7.53 13.74
C GLY A 27 12.04 7.14 12.45
N PHE A 28 11.37 6.43 11.54
CA PHE A 28 11.87 6.11 10.21
C PHE A 28 12.14 7.39 9.41
N ASP A 29 13.38 7.58 8.96
CA ASP A 29 13.72 8.72 8.10
C ASP A 29 13.27 8.44 6.66
N LEU A 30 12.18 9.08 6.26
CA LEU A 30 11.59 8.97 4.91
C LEU A 30 12.55 9.38 3.78
N LYS A 31 13.66 10.07 4.07
CA LYS A 31 14.67 10.46 3.08
C LYS A 31 15.58 9.30 2.67
N THR A 32 15.60 8.22 3.45
CA THR A 32 16.39 7.03 3.17
C THR A 32 15.83 6.20 2.01
N ILE A 33 14.58 6.46 1.60
CA ILE A 33 13.90 5.75 0.53
C ILE A 33 13.31 6.70 -0.52
N GLU A 34 13.36 6.30 -1.78
CA GLU A 34 12.80 7.02 -2.91
C GLU A 34 12.02 6.06 -3.81
N PHE A 35 10.90 6.53 -4.36
CA PHE A 35 10.06 5.73 -5.24
C PHE A 35 10.14 6.27 -6.66
N THR A 36 10.41 5.37 -7.59
CA THR A 36 10.37 5.66 -9.02
C THR A 36 9.09 5.09 -9.60
N ILE A 37 8.15 6.01 -9.86
CA ILE A 37 6.89 5.73 -10.55
C ILE A 37 7.18 5.69 -12.05
N GLN A 38 6.99 4.54 -12.69
CA GLN A 38 7.20 4.38 -14.14
C GLN A 38 6.00 4.87 -14.95
N ASP A 39 4.79 4.64 -14.43
CA ASP A 39 3.53 5.00 -15.07
C ASP A 39 2.99 6.33 -14.49
N GLU A 40 3.13 7.42 -15.24
CA GLU A 40 2.70 8.75 -14.79
C GLU A 40 1.17 8.95 -14.80
N GLU A 41 0.43 8.15 -15.57
CA GLU A 41 -1.03 8.21 -15.61
C GLU A 41 -1.65 7.51 -14.39
N GLU A 42 -2.56 8.20 -13.71
CA GLU A 42 -3.33 7.63 -12.61
C GLU A 42 -4.47 6.79 -13.18
N THR A 43 -4.65 5.58 -12.65
CA THR A 43 -5.68 4.65 -13.12
C THR A 43 -6.30 3.91 -11.93
N GLU A 44 -7.53 3.44 -12.09
CA GLU A 44 -8.19 2.54 -11.13
C GLU A 44 -7.69 1.08 -11.29
N GLU A 45 -6.97 0.78 -12.38
CA GLU A 45 -6.33 -0.52 -12.61
C GLU A 45 -5.02 -0.64 -11.83
N PRO A 46 -4.75 -1.78 -11.15
CA PRO A 46 -3.52 -2.00 -10.39
C PRO A 46 -2.23 -1.80 -11.20
N ILE A 47 -1.31 -0.98 -10.69
CA ILE A 47 0.03 -0.77 -11.23
C ILE A 47 1.05 -1.50 -10.35
N LEU A 48 1.85 -2.38 -10.96
CA LEU A 48 2.87 -3.21 -10.29
C LEU A 48 4.32 -2.83 -10.67
N SER A 49 4.49 -1.78 -11.48
CA SER A 49 5.78 -1.38 -12.06
C SER A 49 6.61 -0.47 -11.14
N THR A 50 6.05 -0.05 -10.01
CA THR A 50 6.70 0.89 -9.09
C THR A 50 7.86 0.24 -8.36
N VAL A 51 9.01 0.92 -8.39
CA VAL A 51 10.25 0.45 -7.78
C VAL A 51 10.73 1.41 -6.70
N ILE A 52 11.45 0.86 -5.73
CA ILE A 52 12.04 1.62 -4.62
C ILE A 52 13.56 1.64 -4.74
N GLU A 53 14.14 2.79 -4.43
CA GLU A 53 15.56 2.98 -4.23
C GLU A 53 15.82 3.28 -2.75
N VAL A 54 16.81 2.59 -2.17
CA VAL A 54 17.21 2.76 -0.77
C VAL A 54 18.59 3.40 -0.75
N HIS A 55 18.66 4.66 -0.29
CA HIS A 55 19.87 5.47 -0.30
C HIS A 55 20.78 5.18 0.90
N GLU A 56 20.18 4.80 2.03
CA GLU A 56 20.90 4.39 3.24
C GLU A 56 20.47 2.97 3.62
N PRO A 57 21.24 1.94 3.24
CA PRO A 57 20.86 0.55 3.46
C PRO A 57 20.79 0.23 4.96
N GLN A 58 19.58 0.00 5.45
CA GLN A 58 19.31 -0.52 6.78
C GLN A 58 18.87 -2.00 6.70
N PRO A 59 19.19 -2.85 7.69
CA PRO A 59 18.85 -4.26 7.65
C PRO A 59 17.35 -4.53 7.45
N GLU A 60 16.48 -3.65 7.93
CA GLU A 60 15.03 -3.80 7.79
C GLU A 60 14.55 -3.49 6.36
N LEU A 61 15.25 -2.57 5.67
CA LEU A 61 14.92 -2.16 4.29
C LEU A 61 15.48 -3.11 3.24
N LEU A 62 16.61 -3.75 3.53
CA LEU A 62 17.26 -4.73 2.68
C LEU A 62 16.71 -6.14 2.93
N SER A 63 15.41 -6.34 2.68
CA SER A 63 14.88 -7.70 2.62
C SER A 63 15.68 -8.49 1.57
N GLN A 64 16.12 -9.71 1.90
CA GLN A 64 16.88 -10.54 0.94
C GLN A 64 16.08 -10.82 -0.35
N GLU A 65 14.76 -10.66 -0.26
CA GLU A 65 13.83 -10.96 -1.34
C GLU A 65 13.32 -9.71 -2.08
N GLY A 66 13.65 -8.51 -1.60
CA GLY A 66 13.18 -7.25 -2.20
C GLY A 66 11.75 -6.87 -1.81
N TRP A 67 11.33 -5.73 -2.35
CA TRP A 67 10.02 -5.13 -2.15
C TRP A 67 9.29 -5.00 -3.48
N SER A 68 8.00 -5.30 -3.43
CA SER A 68 7.07 -5.19 -4.55
C SER A 68 5.89 -4.33 -4.12
N PHE A 69 5.39 -3.53 -5.04
CA PHE A 69 4.37 -2.54 -4.76
C PHE A 69 3.21 -2.67 -5.73
N GLU A 70 2.00 -2.49 -5.21
CA GLU A 70 0.81 -2.24 -6.02
C GLU A 70 0.23 -0.88 -5.65
N GLU A 71 -0.15 -0.10 -6.64
CA GLU A 71 -0.85 1.15 -6.43
C GLU A 71 -1.89 1.40 -7.51
N ALA A 72 -2.97 2.08 -7.15
CA ALA A 72 -3.99 2.56 -8.07
C ALA A 72 -4.91 3.57 -7.36
N LEU A 73 -5.85 4.12 -8.12
CA LEU A 73 -6.96 4.91 -7.62
C LEU A 73 -8.08 4.00 -7.11
N LEU A 74 -8.57 4.29 -5.90
CA LEU A 74 -9.84 3.76 -5.42
C LEU A 74 -11.01 4.48 -6.07
N ASP A 75 -10.85 5.76 -6.41
CA ASP A 75 -11.80 6.59 -7.15
C ASP A 75 -11.08 7.88 -7.61
N SER A 76 -11.83 8.86 -8.14
CA SER A 76 -11.28 10.12 -8.63
C SER A 76 -10.45 10.96 -7.63
N ALA A 77 -10.58 10.70 -6.32
CA ALA A 77 -9.99 11.50 -5.25
C ALA A 77 -9.09 10.70 -4.29
N HIS A 78 -9.14 9.37 -4.31
CA HIS A 78 -8.42 8.52 -3.37
C HIS A 78 -7.51 7.55 -4.09
N CYS A 79 -6.24 7.48 -3.67
CA CYS A 79 -5.29 6.46 -4.08
C CYS A 79 -5.02 5.46 -2.96
N TYR A 80 -4.54 4.28 -3.31
CA TYR A 80 -4.02 3.31 -2.38
C TYR A 80 -2.64 2.83 -2.82
N ALA A 81 -1.90 2.26 -1.87
CA ALA A 81 -0.70 1.51 -2.15
C ALA A 81 -0.59 0.29 -1.22
N ILE A 82 -0.08 -0.80 -1.73
CA ILE A 82 0.23 -2.04 -1.01
C ILE A 82 1.72 -2.28 -1.15
N ALA A 83 2.40 -2.58 -0.05
CA ALA A 83 3.79 -3.01 -0.05
C ALA A 83 3.84 -4.47 0.39
N ALA A 84 4.53 -5.30 -0.37
CA ALA A 84 4.76 -6.70 -0.06
C ALA A 84 6.25 -7.04 -0.19
N GLN A 85 6.74 -7.90 0.69
CA GLN A 85 8.03 -8.57 0.51
C GLN A 85 7.81 -9.83 -0.34
N SER A 86 8.79 -10.22 -1.15
CA SER A 86 8.62 -11.25 -2.21
C SER A 86 7.97 -12.57 -1.75
N VAL A 87 8.19 -13.04 -0.50
CA VAL A 87 7.52 -14.23 0.07
C VAL A 87 5.99 -14.18 -0.13
N MET A 88 5.42 -12.97 -0.03
CA MET A 88 3.97 -12.74 -0.07
C MET A 88 3.50 -12.09 -1.37
N GLU A 89 4.42 -11.74 -2.29
CA GLU A 89 4.10 -10.99 -3.51
C GLU A 89 3.02 -11.68 -4.35
N LYS A 90 3.16 -12.98 -4.64
CA LYS A 90 2.17 -13.70 -5.48
C LYS A 90 0.83 -13.93 -4.79
N THR A 91 0.76 -13.78 -3.47
CA THR A 91 -0.46 -14.00 -2.68
C THR A 91 -1.23 -12.69 -2.48
N ILE A 92 -0.52 -11.57 -2.40
CA ILE A 92 -1.09 -10.25 -2.09
C ILE A 92 -1.20 -9.37 -3.35
N LEU A 93 -0.22 -9.46 -4.26
CA LEU A 93 -0.12 -8.64 -5.47
C LEU A 93 -0.38 -9.52 -6.70
N ASP A 94 -1.63 -9.94 -6.89
CA ASP A 94 -2.03 -10.70 -8.08
C ASP A 94 -2.56 -9.81 -9.22
N GLY A 95 -2.59 -8.49 -9.00
CA GLY A 95 -3.11 -7.50 -9.94
C GLY A 95 -4.62 -7.54 -10.09
N SER A 96 -5.33 -8.22 -9.19
CA SER A 96 -6.79 -8.19 -9.16
C SER A 96 -7.31 -6.87 -8.59
N ALA A 97 -8.43 -6.39 -9.12
CA ALA A 97 -9.04 -5.16 -8.64
C ALA A 97 -9.54 -5.30 -7.19
N ILE A 98 -9.38 -4.23 -6.40
CA ILE A 98 -9.89 -4.18 -5.02
C ILE A 98 -11.41 -4.36 -5.02
N ARG A 99 -11.88 -5.33 -4.23
CA ARG A 99 -13.30 -5.56 -4.02
C ARG A 99 -13.86 -4.58 -2.99
N ARG A 100 -14.95 -3.90 -3.36
CA ARG A 100 -15.77 -3.10 -2.42
C ARG A 100 -16.81 -4.01 -1.77
N PHE A 101 -16.97 -3.88 -0.46
CA PHE A 101 -17.97 -4.62 0.32
C PHE A 101 -19.06 -3.66 0.79
N ASP A 102 -20.31 -4.12 0.78
CA ASP A 102 -21.39 -3.41 1.45
C ASP A 102 -21.51 -3.80 2.93
N TRP A 103 -22.33 -3.04 3.66
CA TRP A 103 -22.55 -3.26 5.10
C TRP A 103 -23.12 -4.66 5.42
N LYS A 104 -23.96 -5.22 4.54
CA LYS A 104 -24.57 -6.53 4.76
C LYS A 104 -23.53 -7.64 4.61
N GLU A 105 -22.63 -7.51 3.64
CA GLU A 105 -21.52 -8.44 3.44
C GLU A 105 -20.58 -8.42 4.65
N LEU A 106 -20.23 -7.23 5.16
CA LEU A 106 -19.37 -7.09 6.34
C LEU A 106 -20.00 -7.68 7.61
N LEU A 107 -21.32 -7.59 7.75
CA LEU A 107 -22.04 -8.09 8.93
C LEU A 107 -22.46 -9.56 8.85
N LYS A 108 -22.27 -10.23 7.71
CA LYS A 108 -22.81 -11.57 7.45
C LYS A 108 -22.48 -12.57 8.58
N ASP A 109 -21.25 -12.52 9.07
CA ASP A 109 -20.73 -13.42 10.10
C ASP A 109 -20.44 -12.67 11.43
N ALA A 110 -20.86 -11.40 11.53
CA ALA A 110 -20.63 -10.58 12.71
C ALA A 110 -21.61 -10.94 13.84
N VAL A 111 -21.08 -11.13 15.05
CA VAL A 111 -21.86 -11.35 16.28
C VAL A 111 -21.63 -10.19 17.26
N PRO A 112 -22.66 -9.75 18.01
CA PRO A 112 -22.49 -8.67 19.00
C PRO A 112 -21.45 -9.03 20.07
N TYR A 113 -20.60 -8.07 20.41
CA TYR A 113 -19.65 -8.17 21.52
C TYR A 113 -19.80 -6.98 22.50
N PRO A 114 -19.95 -7.22 23.82
CA PRO A 114 -20.04 -8.53 24.46
C PRO A 114 -21.32 -9.27 24.06
N VAL A 115 -21.28 -10.60 24.12
CA VAL A 115 -22.44 -11.45 23.83
C VAL A 115 -23.52 -11.14 24.85
N VAL A 116 -24.64 -10.55 24.41
CA VAL A 116 -25.77 -10.23 25.28
C VAL A 116 -26.38 -11.56 25.74
N GLN A 117 -26.20 -11.89 27.02
CA GLN A 117 -26.91 -13.00 27.65
C GLN A 117 -28.33 -12.52 27.95
N SER A 118 -29.31 -13.05 27.23
CA SER A 118 -30.75 -12.89 27.50
C SER A 118 -31.23 -13.91 28.52
#